data_AF-A0A356KGU4-F1
#
_entry.id   AF-A0A356KGU4-F1
#
_cell.length_a   1.000
_cell.length_b   1.000
_cell.length_c   1.000
_cell.angle_alpha   90.00
_cell.angle_beta   90.00
_cell.angle_gamma   90.00
#
_symmetry.space_group_name_H-M   'P 1'
#
loop_
_entity.id
_entity.type
_entity.pdbx_description
1 polymer ?
#
loop_
_entity_poly.entity_id
_entity_poly.type
_entity_poly.pdbx_seq_one_letter_code
_entity_poly.pdbx_strand_id
1 'polypeptide(L)'
;LAALVFLGLSALAGLFTYLRTRLAADASESIVRRVRDEVYDHLQHLACRYYDGAETGDLIQRCTSDVETLRKFLASQVVEIGRALIMLLVPIPLMLAIDLRMTAVSLLLLPPIAAFSFLVFRRIRVAFTAVDEAEGALTARISENLTGIRVVRAFARQSHEEELLER
;
A
#
# COMPACT_ATOMS: atom_id res chain seq x y z
N LEU A 1 -20.49 -29.38 -26.46
CA LEU A 1 -20.82 -29.48 -25.02
C LEU A 1 -19.73 -28.88 -24.14
N ALA A 2 -18.48 -29.38 -24.18
CA ALA A 2 -17.37 -28.83 -23.38
C ALA A 2 -17.15 -27.30 -23.56
N ALA A 3 -17.21 -26.80 -24.79
CA ALA A 3 -17.08 -25.37 -25.08
C ALA A 3 -18.20 -24.52 -24.44
N LEU A 4 -19.45 -25.01 -24.42
CA LEU A 4 -20.58 -24.31 -23.81
C LEU A 4 -20.46 -24.29 -22.28
N VAL A 5 -20.01 -25.39 -21.67
CA VAL A 5 -19.74 -25.47 -20.23
C VAL A 5 -18.62 -24.50 -19.83
N PHE A 6 -17.54 -24.46 -20.60
CA PHE A 6 -16.43 -23.55 -20.35
C PHE A 6 -16.85 -22.07 -20.48
N LEU A 7 -17.67 -21.76 -21.48
CA LEU A 7 -18.18 -20.41 -21.70
C LEU A 7 -19.12 -19.98 -20.56
N GLY A 8 -19.99 -20.89 -20.10
CA GLY A 8 -20.84 -20.68 -18.93
C GLY A 8 -20.04 -20.45 -17.63
N LEU A 9 -19.02 -21.28 -17.39
CA LEU A 9 -18.14 -21.14 -16.22
C LEU A 9 -17.36 -19.81 -16.24
N SER A 10 -16.86 -19.42 -17.41
CA SER A 10 -16.12 -18.16 -17.59
C SER A 10 -17.02 -16.95 -17.38
N ALA A 11 -18.25 -16.98 -17.88
CA ALA A 11 -19.23 -15.93 -17.65
C ALA A 11 -19.59 -15.81 -16.16
N LEU A 12 -19.78 -16.95 -15.48
CA LEU A 12 -20.04 -17.00 -14.05
C LEU A 12 -18.86 -16.46 -13.23
N ALA A 13 -17.63 -16.85 -13.56
CA ALA A 13 -16.42 -16.33 -12.92
C ALA A 13 -16.26 -14.82 -13.14
N GLY A 14 -16.56 -14.33 -14.35
CA GLY A 14 -16.60 -12.90 -14.66
C GLY A 14 -17.63 -12.15 -13.82
N LEU A 15 -18.83 -12.71 -13.66
CA LEU A 15 -19.88 -12.15 -12.82
C LEU A 15 -19.42 -12.07 -11.35
N PHE A 16 -18.89 -13.15 -10.77
CA PHE A 16 -18.36 -13.11 -9.40
C PHE A 16 -17.22 -12.11 -9.23
N THR A 17 -16.33 -11.99 -10.21
CA THR A 17 -15.24 -11.01 -10.19
C THR A 17 -15.77 -9.58 -10.21
N TYR A 18 -16.81 -9.32 -11.01
CA TYR A 18 -17.48 -8.04 -11.06
C TYR A 18 -18.17 -7.71 -9.74
N LEU A 19 -18.97 -8.64 -9.18
CA LEU A 19 -19.62 -8.44 -7.89
C LEU A 19 -18.60 -8.20 -6.78
N ARG A 20 -17.52 -9.00 -6.71
CA ARG A 20 -16.44 -8.84 -5.74
C ARG A 20 -15.86 -7.42 -5.80
N THR A 21 -15.52 -6.96 -6.99
CA THR A 21 -14.91 -5.63 -7.20
C THR A 21 -15.88 -4.50 -6.83
N ARG A 22 -17.16 -4.63 -7.20
CA ARG A 22 -18.22 -3.68 -6.86
C ARG A 22 -18.44 -3.57 -5.35
N LEU A 23 -18.66 -4.71 -4.69
CA LEU A 23 -18.89 -4.76 -3.24
C LEU A 23 -17.69 -4.24 -2.46
N ALA A 24 -16.47 -4.56 -2.90
CA ALA A 24 -15.25 -4.02 -2.30
C ALA A 24 -15.16 -2.50 -2.45
N ALA A 25 -15.47 -1.97 -3.63
CA ALA A 25 -15.47 -0.53 -3.88
C ALA A 25 -16.51 0.17 -2.99
N ASP A 26 -17.76 -0.29 -3.01
CA ASP A 26 -18.86 0.31 -2.24
C ASP A 26 -18.57 0.28 -0.73
N ALA A 27 -18.09 -0.86 -0.22
CA ALA A 27 -17.70 -0.98 1.19
C ALA A 27 -16.56 -0.04 1.56
N SER A 28 -15.48 -0.02 0.77
CA SER A 28 -14.32 0.84 1.02
C SER A 28 -14.69 2.32 1.01
N GLU A 29 -15.49 2.76 0.04
CA GLU A 29 -15.91 4.15 -0.10
C GLU A 29 -16.80 4.58 1.06
N SER A 30 -17.73 3.71 1.48
CA SER A 30 -18.62 4.00 2.61
C SER A 30 -17.88 4.16 3.94
N ILE A 31 -16.87 3.31 4.20
CA ILE A 31 -16.04 3.38 5.40
C ILE A 31 -15.18 4.65 5.37
N VAL A 32 -14.53 4.92 4.24
CA VAL A 32 -13.63 6.07 4.06
C VAL A 32 -14.37 7.39 4.16
N ARG A 33 -15.59 7.46 3.62
CA ARG A 33 -16.46 8.63 3.79
C ARG A 33 -16.71 8.91 5.27
N ARG A 34 -17.05 7.88 6.07
CA ARG A 34 -17.27 8.06 7.52
C ARG A 34 -16.01 8.51 8.23
N VAL A 35 -14.87 7.89 7.95
CA VAL A 35 -13.58 8.29 8.53
C VAL A 35 -13.24 9.74 8.18
N ARG A 36 -13.46 10.16 6.92
CA ARG A 36 -13.24 11.54 6.50
C ARG A 36 -14.14 12.52 7.25
N ASP A 37 -15.43 12.20 7.35
CA ASP A 37 -16.41 13.03 8.07
C ASP A 37 -16.03 13.15 9.56
N GLU A 38 -15.65 12.04 10.21
CA GLU A 38 -15.23 12.01 11.63
C GLU A 38 -13.93 12.79 11.88
N VAL A 39 -12.93 12.63 11.02
CA VAL A 39 -11.66 13.37 11.16
C VAL A 39 -11.90 14.87 10.97
N TYR A 40 -12.71 15.24 9.97
CA TYR A 40 -13.02 16.65 9.70
C TYR A 40 -13.83 17.28 10.85
N ASP A 41 -14.82 16.56 11.38
CA ASP A 41 -15.60 17.00 12.54
C ASP A 41 -14.72 17.14 13.80
N HIS A 42 -13.82 16.17 14.04
CA HIS A 42 -12.90 16.22 15.16
C HIS A 42 -11.96 17.42 15.09
N LEU A 43 -11.44 17.75 13.91
CA LEU A 43 -10.61 18.94 13.73
C LEU A 43 -11.40 20.22 14.03
N GLN A 44 -12.63 20.37 13.53
CA GLN A 44 -13.43 21.58 13.80
C GLN A 44 -13.69 21.83 15.29
N HIS A 45 -13.76 20.79 16.11
CA HIS A 45 -14.02 20.90 17.55
C HIS A 45 -12.76 20.99 18.41
N LEU A 46 -11.58 20.98 17.79
CA LEU A 46 -10.31 21.03 18.52
C LEU A 46 -10.04 22.44 19.08
N ALA A 47 -9.46 22.50 20.28
CA ALA A 47 -9.13 23.78 20.92
C ALA A 47 -8.06 24.55 20.12
N CYS A 48 -8.17 25.88 20.09
CA CYS A 48 -7.26 26.77 19.36
C CYS A 48 -5.76 26.50 19.66
N ARG A 49 -5.45 26.15 20.92
CA ARG A 49 -4.09 25.81 21.37
C ARG A 49 -3.42 24.67 20.59
N TYR A 50 -4.20 23.73 20.04
CA TYR A 50 -3.62 22.67 19.21
C TYR A 50 -3.09 23.22 17.88
N TYR A 51 -3.80 24.22 17.31
CA TYR A 51 -3.42 24.83 16.04
C TYR A 51 -2.16 25.70 16.15
N ASP A 52 -1.79 26.15 17.36
CA ASP A 52 -0.54 26.89 17.58
C ASP A 52 0.72 26.04 17.29
N GLY A 53 0.61 24.71 17.33
CA GLY A 53 1.71 23.78 17.07
C GLY A 53 1.48 22.82 15.90
N ALA A 54 0.36 22.95 15.17
CA ALA A 54 0.01 22.07 14.06
C ALA A 54 0.28 22.76 12.72
N GLU A 55 0.96 22.06 11.81
CA GLU A 55 1.14 22.55 10.45
C GLU A 55 -0.14 22.36 9.64
N THR A 56 -0.65 23.43 9.01
CA THR A 56 -1.86 23.36 8.18
C THR A 56 -1.76 22.32 7.07
N GLY A 57 -0.56 22.10 6.52
CA GLY A 57 -0.30 21.08 5.50
C GLY A 57 -0.52 19.65 6.02
N ASP A 58 -0.06 19.35 7.23
CA ASP A 58 -0.25 18.04 7.87
C ASP A 58 -1.74 17.75 8.09
N LEU A 59 -2.50 18.74 8.56
CA LEU A 59 -3.95 18.60 8.75
C LEU A 59 -4.69 18.30 7.44
N ILE A 60 -4.29 18.95 6.35
CA ILE A 60 -4.85 18.70 5.01
C ILE A 60 -4.47 17.29 4.53
N GLN A 61 -3.21 16.86 4.69
CA GLN A 61 -2.77 15.51 4.32
C GLN A 61 -3.55 14.42 5.06
N ARG A 62 -3.76 14.60 6.36
CA ARG A 62 -4.53 13.67 7.20
C ARG A 62 -5.98 13.53 6.73
N CYS A 63 -6.61 14.59 6.23
CA CYS A 63 -7.97 14.55 5.69
C CYS A 63 -8.06 14.02 4.24
N THR A 64 -6.94 13.99 3.53
CA THR A 64 -6.89 13.70 2.09
C THR A 64 -6.08 12.46 1.79
N SER A 65 -4.75 12.57 1.77
CA SER A 65 -3.80 11.53 1.39
C SER A 65 -3.87 10.30 2.30
N ASP A 66 -3.97 10.50 3.61
CA ASP A 66 -3.97 9.37 4.56
C ASP A 66 -5.29 8.60 4.46
N VAL A 67 -6.40 9.32 4.38
CA VAL A 67 -7.75 8.75 4.16
C VAL A 67 -7.83 8.02 2.82
N GLU A 68 -7.21 8.55 1.77
CA GLU A 68 -7.12 7.90 0.45
C GLU A 68 -6.25 6.63 0.48
N THR A 69 -5.16 6.65 1.25
CA THR A 69 -4.31 5.48 1.46
C THR A 69 -5.08 4.37 2.17
N LEU A 70 -5.86 4.74 3.20
CA LEU A 70 -6.76 3.82 3.89
C LEU A 70 -7.82 3.24 2.94
N ARG A 71 -8.40 4.07 2.04
CA ARG A 71 -9.36 3.61 1.02
C ARG A 71 -8.77 2.53 0.13
N LYS A 72 -7.56 2.76 -0.41
CA LYS A 72 -6.87 1.78 -1.24
C LYS A 72 -6.60 0.50 -0.46
N PHE A 73 -6.13 0.60 0.77
CA PHE A 73 -5.88 -0.56 1.63
C PHE A 73 -7.14 -1.41 1.83
N LEU A 74 -8.28 -0.79 2.15
CA LEU A 74 -9.56 -1.49 2.34
C LEU A 74 -10.09 -2.08 1.03
N ALA A 75 -9.98 -1.34 -0.09
CA ALA A 75 -10.52 -1.75 -1.38
C ALA A 75 -9.75 -2.93 -2.01
N SER A 76 -8.42 -2.95 -1.89
CA SER A 76 -7.58 -3.95 -2.58
C SER A 76 -6.91 -4.93 -1.62
N GLN A 77 -6.20 -4.44 -0.60
CA GLN A 77 -5.31 -5.27 0.19
C GLN A 77 -6.07 -6.22 1.11
N VAL A 78 -7.11 -5.73 1.78
CA VAL A 78 -7.98 -6.57 2.63
C VAL A 78 -8.68 -7.65 1.81
N VAL A 79 -9.16 -7.31 0.61
CA VAL A 79 -9.83 -8.24 -0.30
C VAL A 79 -8.87 -9.33 -0.79
N GLU A 80 -7.63 -8.96 -1.15
CA GLU A 80 -6.64 -9.93 -1.60
C GLU A 80 -6.15 -10.85 -0.47
N ILE A 81 -6.05 -10.37 0.78
CA ILE A 81 -5.79 -11.24 1.94
C ILE A 81 -6.90 -12.29 2.09
N GLY A 82 -8.17 -11.86 2.06
CA GLY A 82 -9.31 -12.77 2.12
C GLY A 82 -9.31 -13.78 0.97
N ARG A 83 -9.02 -13.34 -0.26
CA ARG A 83 -8.87 -14.21 -1.43
C ARG A 83 -7.76 -15.24 -1.24
N ALA A 84 -6.58 -14.81 -0.77
CA ALA A 84 -5.44 -15.70 -0.56
C ALA A 84 -5.77 -16.80 0.48
N LEU A 85 -6.46 -16.43 1.57
CA LEU A 85 -6.94 -17.40 2.56
C LEU A 85 -7.92 -18.41 1.96
N ILE A 86 -8.90 -17.96 1.17
CA ILE A 86 -9.84 -18.87 0.49
C ILE A 86 -9.11 -19.79 -0.48
N MET A 87 -8.14 -19.26 -1.26
CA MET A 87 -7.32 -20.03 -2.18
C MET A 87 -6.43 -21.07 -1.48
N LEU A 88 -6.14 -20.90 -0.20
CA LEU A 88 -5.41 -21.87 0.60
C LEU A 88 -6.38 -22.88 1.25
N LEU A 89 -7.41 -22.39 1.93
CA LEU A 89 -8.29 -23.17 2.80
C LEU A 89 -9.32 -24.01 2.05
N VAL A 90 -9.71 -23.64 0.83
CA VAL A 90 -10.70 -24.40 0.04
C VAL A 90 -10.06 -25.59 -0.71
N PRO A 91 -9.00 -25.42 -1.51
CA PRO A 91 -8.46 -26.53 -2.28
C PRO A 91 -7.66 -27.52 -1.43
N ILE A 92 -6.96 -27.10 -0.36
CA ILE A 92 -6.13 -28.03 0.43
C ILE A 92 -6.96 -29.18 1.02
N PRO A 93 -8.08 -28.96 1.75
CA PRO A 93 -8.90 -30.06 2.26
C PRO A 93 -9.47 -30.94 1.14
N LEU A 94 -9.84 -30.33 0.01
CA LEU A 94 -10.34 -31.06 -1.16
C LEU A 94 -9.27 -31.99 -1.75
N MET A 95 -8.04 -31.50 -1.86
CA MET A 95 -6.90 -32.29 -2.32
C MET A 95 -6.54 -33.40 -1.33
N LEU A 96 -6.54 -33.11 -0.03
CA LEU A 96 -6.30 -34.11 1.03
C LEU A 96 -7.35 -35.24 1.01
N ALA A 97 -8.60 -34.91 0.67
CA ALA A 97 -9.68 -35.89 0.54
C ALA A 97 -9.53 -36.78 -0.71
N ILE A 98 -8.93 -36.27 -1.79
CA ILE A 98 -8.71 -37.03 -3.03
C ILE A 98 -7.48 -37.93 -2.90
N ASP A 99 -6.32 -37.36 -2.56
CA ASP A 99 -5.07 -38.11 -2.40
C ASP A 99 -4.14 -37.41 -1.40
N LEU A 100 -3.97 -38.04 -0.24
CA LEU A 100 -3.12 -37.53 0.84
C LEU A 100 -1.63 -37.50 0.45
N ARG A 101 -1.14 -38.48 -0.32
CA ARG A 101 0.28 -38.62 -0.65
C ARG A 101 0.72 -37.55 -1.65
N MET A 102 -0.03 -37.37 -2.74
CA MET A 102 0.24 -36.34 -3.75
C MET A 102 0.13 -34.93 -3.15
N THR A 103 -0.85 -34.71 -2.27
CA THR A 103 -1.03 -33.43 -1.60
C THR A 103 0.13 -33.12 -0.65
N ALA A 104 0.58 -34.09 0.15
CA ALA A 104 1.71 -33.91 1.07
C ALA A 104 3.02 -33.58 0.32
N VAL A 105 3.29 -34.27 -0.80
CA VAL A 105 4.45 -33.96 -1.66
C VAL A 105 4.36 -32.54 -2.22
N SER A 106 3.18 -32.11 -2.67
CA SER A 106 2.97 -30.75 -3.17
C SER A 106 3.13 -29.70 -2.08
N LEU A 107 2.60 -29.96 -0.88
CA LEU A 107 2.67 -29.03 0.25
C LEU A 107 4.09 -28.88 0.78
N LEU A 108 4.94 -29.91 0.64
CA LEU A 108 6.36 -29.86 1.01
C LEU A 108 7.15 -28.82 0.21
N LEU A 109 6.68 -28.41 -0.97
CA LEU A 109 7.29 -27.35 -1.77
C LEU A 109 6.95 -25.94 -1.24
N LEU A 110 5.89 -25.77 -0.45
CA LEU A 110 5.51 -24.45 0.07
C LEU A 110 6.53 -23.87 1.09
N PRO A 111 7.02 -24.62 2.10
CA PRO A 111 8.01 -24.11 3.05
C PRO A 111 9.28 -23.52 2.43
N PRO A 112 9.99 -24.18 1.48
CA PRO A 112 11.19 -23.60 0.90
C PRO A 112 10.92 -22.34 0.07
N ILE A 113 9.79 -22.31 -0.66
CA ILE A 113 9.37 -21.10 -1.40
C ILE A 113 9.06 -19.97 -0.43
N ALA A 114 8.26 -20.23 0.60
CA ALA A 114 7.92 -19.24 1.61
C ALA A 114 9.15 -18.71 2.36
N ALA A 115 10.09 -19.59 2.72
CA ALA A 115 11.33 -19.21 3.36
C ALA A 115 12.20 -18.32 2.46
N PHE A 116 12.33 -18.69 1.18
CA PHE A 116 13.06 -17.87 0.21
C PHE A 116 12.40 -16.50 0.00
N SER A 117 11.08 -16.46 -0.20
CA SER A 117 10.33 -15.20 -0.29
C SER A 117 10.50 -14.33 0.94
N PHE A 118 10.47 -14.92 2.15
CA PHE A 118 10.66 -14.17 3.39
C PHE A 118 12.07 -13.57 3.51
N LEU A 119 13.11 -14.34 3.15
CA LEU A 119 14.50 -13.87 3.16
C LEU A 119 14.71 -12.71 2.18
N VAL A 120 14.16 -12.84 0.96
CA VAL A 120 14.22 -11.79 -0.07
C VAL A 120 13.46 -10.55 0.39
N PHE A 121 12.24 -10.71 0.90
CA PHE A 121 11.43 -9.60 1.40
C PHE A 121 12.14 -8.82 2.51
N ARG A 122 12.81 -9.53 3.44
CA ARG A 122 13.59 -8.89 4.51
C ARG A 122 14.75 -8.06 3.97
N ARG A 123 15.44 -8.53 2.92
CA ARG A 123 16.53 -7.76 2.28
C ARG A 123 16.00 -6.55 1.51
N ILE A 124 14.92 -6.73 0.75
CA ILE A 124 14.27 -5.64 0.01
C ILE A 124 13.85 -4.53 0.96
N ARG A 125 13.25 -4.86 2.10
CA ARG A 125 12.82 -3.87 3.08
C ARG A 125 13.97 -2.98 3.56
N VAL A 126 15.12 -3.56 3.88
CA VAL A 126 16.31 -2.79 4.31
C VAL A 126 16.82 -1.89 3.19
N ALA A 127 16.87 -2.39 1.96
CA ALA A 127 17.30 -1.59 0.81
C ALA A 127 16.33 -0.43 0.52
N PHE A 128 15.02 -0.66 0.59
CA PHE A 128 14.02 0.39 0.42
C PHE A 128 14.16 1.48 1.48
N THR A 129 14.34 1.12 2.75
CA THR A 129 14.55 2.12 3.82
C THR A 129 15.78 2.97 3.55
N ALA A 130 16.89 2.39 3.09
CA ALA A 130 18.08 3.16 2.75
C ALA A 130 17.86 4.11 1.55
N VAL A 131 17.07 3.70 0.56
CA VAL A 131 16.69 4.55 -0.58
C VAL A 131 15.79 5.70 -0.12
N ASP A 132 14.77 5.42 0.68
CA ASP A 132 13.84 6.44 1.21
C ASP A 132 14.60 7.49 2.06
N GLU A 133 15.56 7.06 2.89
CA GLU A 133 16.40 7.96 3.69
C GLU A 133 17.29 8.86 2.81
N ALA A 134 17.91 8.30 1.77
CA ALA A 134 18.74 9.05 0.83
C ALA A 134 17.92 10.07 0.02
N GLU A 135 16.73 9.65 -0.46
CA GLU A 135 15.80 10.53 -1.18
C GLU A 135 15.29 11.67 -0.29
N GLY A 136 15.02 11.37 0.99
CA GLY A 136 14.64 12.37 1.99
C GLY A 136 15.74 13.41 2.23
N ALA A 137 17.00 12.97 2.38
CA ALA A 137 18.15 13.85 2.55
C ALA A 137 18.38 14.75 1.31
N LEU A 138 18.30 14.18 0.10
CA LEU A 138 18.41 14.91 -1.16
C LEU A 138 17.32 15.99 -1.28
N THR A 139 16.07 15.60 -1.02
CA THR A 139 14.91 16.51 -1.09
C THR A 139 15.03 17.65 -0.08
N ALA A 140 15.48 17.36 1.15
CA ALA A 140 15.69 18.38 2.17
C ALA A 140 16.75 19.41 1.73
N ARG A 141 17.88 18.95 1.18
CA ARG A 141 18.95 19.81 0.67
C ARG A 141 18.49 20.71 -0.49
N ILE A 142 17.73 20.15 -1.44
CA ILE A 142 17.15 20.93 -2.53
C ILE A 142 16.21 22.00 -1.98
N SER A 143 15.35 21.65 -1.02
CA SER A 143 14.41 22.59 -0.40
C SER A 143 15.13 23.74 0.32
N GLU A 144 16.19 23.43 1.08
CA GLU A 144 17.02 24.43 1.76
C GLU A 144 17.73 25.35 0.75
N ASN A 145 18.35 24.79 -0.29
CA ASN A 145 19.03 25.56 -1.32
C ASN A 145 18.09 26.45 -2.13
N LEU A 146 16.87 26.00 -2.42
CA LEU A 146 15.86 26.81 -3.10
C LEU A 146 15.35 27.95 -2.21
N THR A 147 15.10 27.68 -0.94
CA THR A 147 14.66 28.70 0.03
C THR A 147 15.77 29.72 0.30
N GLY A 148 17.01 29.26 0.41
CA GLY A 148 18.22 30.03 0.66
C GLY A 148 18.93 30.54 -0.60
N ILE A 149 18.31 30.47 -1.79
CA ILE A 149 19.02 30.66 -3.07
C ILE A 149 19.71 32.03 -3.19
N ARG A 150 19.18 33.05 -2.51
CA ARG A 150 19.81 34.38 -2.45
C ARG A 150 21.12 34.36 -1.67
N VAL A 151 21.20 33.58 -0.59
CA VAL A 151 22.41 33.40 0.22
C VAL A 151 23.45 32.61 -0.57
N VAL A 152 23.05 31.49 -1.19
CA VAL A 152 23.95 30.67 -2.02
C VAL A 152 24.56 31.50 -3.16
N ARG A 153 23.75 32.34 -3.83
CA ARG A 153 24.21 33.26 -4.87
C ARG A 153 25.10 34.39 -4.33
N ALA A 154 24.77 34.96 -3.16
CA ALA A 154 25.55 36.03 -2.55
C ALA A 154 26.98 35.56 -2.18
N PHE A 155 27.15 34.30 -1.82
CA PHE A 155 28.45 33.69 -1.53
C PHE A 155 29.07 32.94 -2.72
N ALA A 156 28.44 32.98 -3.91
CA ALA A 156 28.88 32.26 -5.11
C ALA A 156 29.17 30.76 -4.88
N ARG A 157 28.32 30.09 -4.08
CA ARG A 157 28.50 28.69 -3.65
C ARG A 157 27.73 27.67 -4.48
N GLN A 158 27.19 28.04 -5.65
CA GLN A 158 26.37 27.12 -6.46
C GLN A 158 27.08 25.81 -6.80
N SER A 159 28.32 25.88 -7.30
CA SER A 159 29.10 24.68 -7.67
C SER A 159 29.41 23.77 -6.48
N HIS A 160 29.52 24.33 -5.28
CA HIS A 160 29.74 23.56 -4.06
C HIS A 160 28.48 22.78 -3.65
N GLU A 161 27.32 23.42 -3.73
CA GLU A 161 26.03 22.77 -3.47
C GLU A 161 25.68 21.73 -4.54
N GLU A 162 26.03 21.97 -5.80
CA GLU A 162 25.90 20.97 -6.89
C GLU A 162 26.76 19.73 -6.63
N GLU A 163 28.04 19.90 -6.25
CA GLU A 163 28.93 18.77 -5.92
C GLU A 163 28.42 17.98 -4.69
N LEU A 164 27.79 18.67 -3.73
CA LEU A 164 27.16 18.04 -2.56
C LEU A 164 25.89 17.26 -2.90
N LEU A 165 25.14 17.66 -3.94
CA LEU A 165 23.93 16.98 -4.41
C LEU A 165 24.25 15.75 -5.28
N GLU A 166 25.43 15.72 -5.92
CA GLU A 166 25.89 14.59 -6.74
C GLU A 166 26.45 13.41 -5.92
N ARG A 167 26.64 13.58 -4.61
CA ARG A 167 27.14 12.56 -3.67
C ARG A 167 26.01 11.85 -2.93
#